data_AF-A0A8C3WAC3-F1
#
_entry.id   AF-A0A8C3WAC3-F1
#
_cell.length_a   1.000
_cell.length_b   1.000
_cell.length_c   1.000
_cell.angle_alpha   90.00
_cell.angle_beta   90.00
_cell.angle_gamma   90.00
#
_symmetry.space_group_name_H-M   'P 1'
#
loop_
_entity.id
_entity.type
_entity.pdbx_description
1 polymer ?
#
loop_
_entity_poly.entity_id
_entity_poly.type
_entity_poly.pdbx_seq_one_letter_code
_entity_poly.pdbx_strand_id
1 'polypeptide(L)'
;MNRKKLQKLTESLTKDCKHLFRGFDKDNDGFVSVSEWVCGLSVFLRGTLEEKMKYCFEVFDLNGDGFISKEETFHMLKDSLLRQPSEEDPDEGVKDLVEITLKKMDRDHDGKLSFTDYEAAVREQPLLLEAFGPCLPDPKSQKEFEAQVFKDPNEVSEV
;
A
#
# COMPACT_ATOMS: atom_id res chain seq x y z
N MET A 1 -28.90 9.14 -5.42
CA MET A 1 -27.86 8.43 -4.63
C MET A 1 -28.14 8.68 -3.14
N ASN A 2 -28.25 7.65 -2.29
CA ASN A 2 -28.64 7.81 -0.87
C ASN A 2 -27.45 8.30 -0.03
N ARG A 3 -27.68 9.15 0.99
CA ARG A 3 -26.71 9.63 1.99
C ARG A 3 -25.82 8.51 2.56
N LYS A 4 -26.37 7.32 2.84
CA LYS A 4 -25.56 6.16 3.29
C LYS A 4 -24.59 5.65 2.22
N LYS A 5 -25.00 5.70 0.94
CA LYS A 5 -24.16 5.31 -0.20
C LYS A 5 -23.10 6.37 -0.48
N LEU A 6 -23.46 7.65 -0.37
CA LEU A 6 -22.53 8.78 -0.47
C LEU A 6 -21.49 8.71 0.66
N GLN A 7 -21.91 8.48 1.90
CA GLN A 7 -21.02 8.35 3.04
C GLN A 7 -20.05 7.16 2.92
N LYS A 8 -20.53 5.98 2.49
CA LYS A 8 -19.65 4.84 2.17
C LYS A 8 -18.68 5.14 1.03
N LEU A 9 -19.12 5.85 -0.01
CA LEU A 9 -18.27 6.28 -1.12
C LEU A 9 -17.18 7.25 -0.64
N THR A 10 -17.55 8.24 0.17
CA THR A 10 -16.62 9.20 0.74
C THR A 10 -15.65 8.50 1.69
N GLU A 11 -16.11 7.60 2.56
CA GLU A 11 -15.25 6.83 3.48
C GLU A 11 -14.29 5.93 2.69
N SER A 12 -14.75 5.24 1.65
CA SER A 12 -13.90 4.41 0.79
C SER A 12 -12.84 5.23 0.04
N LEU A 13 -13.22 6.36 -0.56
CA LEU A 13 -12.30 7.24 -1.27
C LEU A 13 -11.27 7.88 -0.32
N THR A 14 -11.70 8.30 0.87
CA THR A 14 -10.79 8.89 1.87
C THR A 14 -9.81 7.86 2.42
N LYS A 15 -10.18 6.58 2.44
CA LYS A 15 -9.38 5.51 3.04
C LYS A 15 -8.23 5.04 2.15
N ASP A 16 -8.48 4.86 0.86
CA ASP A 16 -7.42 4.57 -0.12
C ASP A 16 -6.36 5.69 -0.15
N CYS A 17 -6.80 6.95 0.02
CA CYS A 17 -5.91 8.10 0.10
C CYS A 17 -5.07 8.14 1.38
N LYS A 18 -5.49 7.53 2.50
CA LYS A 18 -4.75 7.60 3.78
C LYS A 18 -3.42 6.85 3.73
N HIS A 19 -3.42 5.63 3.21
CA HIS A 19 -2.20 4.82 3.11
C HIS A 19 -1.21 5.43 2.12
N LEU A 20 -1.73 5.93 0.99
CA LEU A 20 -0.94 6.65 0.00
C LEU A 20 -0.36 7.95 0.56
N PHE A 21 -1.16 8.73 1.28
CA PHE A 21 -0.71 9.98 1.92
C PHE A 21 0.40 9.72 2.92
N ARG A 22 0.23 8.73 3.79
CA ARG A 22 1.23 8.36 4.80
C ARG A 22 2.55 7.90 4.20
N GLY A 23 2.53 7.23 3.04
CA GLY A 23 3.77 6.86 2.37
C GLY A 23 4.53 8.07 1.81
N PHE A 24 3.83 9.18 1.53
CA PHE A 24 4.43 10.43 1.07
C PHE A 24 4.87 11.32 2.24
N ASP A 25 4.05 11.49 3.27
CA ASP A 25 4.32 12.28 4.48
C ASP A 25 5.34 11.57 5.38
N LYS A 26 6.63 11.90 5.23
CA LYS A 26 7.75 11.24 5.92
C LYS A 26 8.02 11.83 7.29
N ASP A 27 7.75 13.12 7.48
CA ASP A 27 7.93 13.76 8.78
C ASP A 27 6.68 13.75 9.66
N ASN A 28 5.57 13.19 9.15
CA ASN A 28 4.28 13.08 9.84
C ASN A 28 3.72 14.44 10.27
N ASP A 29 3.99 15.51 9.51
CA ASP A 29 3.45 16.84 9.78
C ASP A 29 1.99 17.00 9.32
N GLY A 30 1.45 16.01 8.62
CA GLY A 30 0.08 16.00 8.09
C GLY A 30 -0.05 16.73 6.75
N PHE A 31 1.07 17.10 6.12
CA PHE A 31 1.18 17.67 4.79
C PHE A 31 2.13 16.84 3.93
N VAL A 32 2.15 17.12 2.63
CA VAL A 32 3.15 16.55 1.71
C VAL A 32 3.91 17.72 1.12
N SER A 33 5.15 17.89 1.58
CA SER A 33 6.07 18.88 1.04
C SER A 33 6.42 18.57 -0.42
N VAL A 34 6.96 19.56 -1.14
CA VAL A 34 7.44 19.35 -2.51
C VAL A 34 8.51 18.26 -2.58
N SER A 35 9.38 18.18 -1.56
CA SER A 35 10.43 17.17 -1.50
C SER A 35 9.82 15.77 -1.36
N GLU A 36 8.88 15.60 -0.44
CA GLU A 36 8.17 14.34 -0.22
C GLU A 36 7.36 13.90 -1.45
N TRP A 37 6.71 14.86 -2.10
CA TRP A 37 6.00 14.62 -3.36
C TRP A 37 6.93 14.08 -4.44
N VAL A 38 8.06 14.75 -4.69
CA VAL A 38 9.02 14.34 -5.74
C VAL A 38 9.67 13.00 -5.40
N CYS A 39 10.08 12.80 -4.15
CA CYS A 39 10.66 11.53 -3.68
C CYS A 39 9.66 10.38 -3.79
N GLY A 40 8.42 10.58 -3.34
CA GLY A 40 7.36 9.58 -3.42
C GLY A 40 7.06 9.18 -4.87
N LEU A 41 6.93 10.17 -5.77
CA LEU A 41 6.74 9.91 -7.20
C LEU A 41 7.93 9.17 -7.84
N SER A 42 9.16 9.47 -7.43
CA SER A 42 10.35 8.74 -7.93
C SER A 42 10.24 7.24 -7.64
N VAL A 43 9.86 6.87 -6.41
CA VAL A 43 9.67 5.46 -6.03
C VAL A 43 8.47 4.84 -6.75
N PHE A 44 7.36 5.57 -6.85
CA PHE A 44 6.12 5.08 -7.44
C PHE A 44 6.26 4.75 -8.91
N LEU A 45 6.85 5.67 -9.66
CA LEU A 45 6.92 5.59 -11.10
C LEU A 45 8.16 4.80 -11.56
N ARG A 46 9.28 4.87 -10.84
CA ARG A 46 10.57 4.35 -11.32
C ARG A 46 11.40 3.67 -10.24
N GLY A 47 10.85 3.46 -9.06
CA GLY A 47 11.56 2.82 -7.95
C GLY A 47 11.96 1.39 -8.27
N THR A 48 13.16 1.04 -7.83
CA THR A 48 13.66 -0.33 -7.75
C THR A 48 12.81 -1.17 -6.80
N LEU A 49 12.94 -2.49 -6.87
CA LEU A 49 12.25 -3.38 -5.93
C LEU A 49 12.62 -3.05 -4.48
N GLU A 50 13.87 -2.69 -4.20
CA GLU A 50 14.32 -2.33 -2.85
C GLU A 50 13.64 -1.07 -2.32
N GLU A 51 13.56 -0.02 -3.14
CA GLU A 51 12.87 1.22 -2.77
C GLU A 51 11.37 0.98 -2.55
N LYS A 52 10.76 0.13 -3.38
CA LYS A 52 9.34 -0.26 -3.24
C LYS A 52 9.08 -1.08 -1.98
N MET A 53 9.98 -2.00 -1.63
CA MET A 53 9.88 -2.78 -0.38
C MET A 53 9.95 -1.87 0.83
N LYS A 54 10.93 -0.95 0.88
CA LYS A 54 11.04 0.04 1.97
C LYS A 54 9.78 0.89 2.08
N TYR A 55 9.31 1.42 0.95
CA TYR A 55 8.09 2.23 0.90
C TYR A 55 6.87 1.47 1.43
N CYS A 56 6.59 0.27 0.91
CA CYS A 56 5.39 -0.46 1.32
C CYS A 56 5.50 -0.91 2.78
N PHE A 57 6.68 -1.29 3.27
CA PHE A 57 6.88 -1.58 4.69
C PHE A 57 6.52 -0.38 5.58
N GLU A 58 7.01 0.82 5.25
CA GLU A 58 6.68 2.06 6.00
C GLU A 58 5.18 2.42 5.95
N VAL A 59 4.49 2.06 4.85
CA VAL A 59 3.03 2.22 4.76
C VAL A 59 2.29 1.22 5.64
N PHE A 60 2.84 0.02 5.81
CA PHE A 60 2.23 -1.08 6.56
C PHE A 60 2.49 -0.99 8.07
N ASP A 61 3.63 -0.44 8.48
CA ASP A 61 3.97 -0.12 9.86
C ASP A 61 3.16 1.12 10.31
N LEU A 62 2.00 0.88 10.96
CA LEU A 62 1.03 1.93 11.28
C LEU A 62 1.40 2.71 12.53
N ASN A 63 2.29 2.22 13.38
CA ASN A 63 2.75 2.94 14.57
C ASN A 63 4.20 3.45 14.44
N GLY A 64 4.94 3.04 13.41
CA GLY A 64 6.32 3.44 13.14
C GLY A 64 7.34 2.79 14.08
N ASP A 65 7.02 1.64 14.69
CA ASP A 65 7.89 0.97 15.65
C ASP A 65 8.94 0.06 14.99
N GLY A 66 8.91 -0.05 13.65
CA GLY A 66 9.81 -0.87 12.86
C GLY A 66 9.34 -2.31 12.67
N PHE A 67 8.13 -2.64 13.11
CA PHE A 67 7.52 -3.96 12.95
C PHE A 67 6.08 -3.83 12.44
N ILE A 68 5.64 -4.81 11.65
CA ILE A 68 4.23 -4.96 11.31
C ILE A 68 3.64 -5.98 12.29
N SER A 69 2.83 -5.49 13.21
CA SER A 69 2.15 -6.31 14.21
C SER A 69 0.99 -7.10 13.60
N LYS A 70 0.52 -8.10 14.36
CA LYS A 70 -0.67 -8.87 14.03
C LYS A 70 -1.91 -7.99 13.93
N GLU A 71 -2.03 -7.02 14.82
CA GLU A 71 -3.14 -6.06 14.87
C GLU A 71 -3.14 -5.17 13.63
N GLU A 72 -1.98 -4.68 13.19
CA GLU A 72 -1.85 -3.87 11.98
C GLU A 72 -2.16 -4.70 10.73
N THR A 73 -1.63 -5.92 10.67
CA THR A 73 -1.93 -6.89 9.61
C THR A 73 -3.43 -7.12 9.48
N PHE A 74 -4.12 -7.34 10.61
CA PHE A 74 -5.57 -7.52 10.63
C PHE A 74 -6.32 -6.29 10.12
N HIS A 75 -5.94 -5.09 10.56
CA HIS A 75 -6.57 -3.84 10.11
C HIS A 75 -6.42 -3.65 8.60
N MET A 76 -5.21 -3.83 8.06
CA MET A 76 -4.95 -3.65 6.63
C MET A 76 -5.68 -4.69 5.77
N LEU A 77 -5.63 -5.97 6.16
CA LEU A 77 -6.33 -7.03 5.42
C LEU A 77 -7.84 -6.85 5.47
N LYS A 78 -8.40 -6.50 6.63
CA LYS A 78 -9.82 -6.15 6.76
C LYS A 78 -10.18 -5.00 5.82
N ASP A 79 -9.34 -3.98 5.76
CA ASP A 79 -9.59 -2.79 4.95
C ASP A 79 -9.49 -3.07 3.44
N SER A 80 -8.58 -3.96 3.03
CA SER A 80 -8.42 -4.42 1.66
C SER A 80 -9.56 -5.35 1.20
N LEU A 81 -10.01 -6.26 2.08
CA LEU A 81 -10.97 -7.33 1.76
C LEU A 81 -12.44 -6.90 1.87
N LEU A 82 -12.77 -5.88 2.67
CA LEU A 82 -14.14 -5.34 2.81
C LEU A 82 -14.71 -4.68 1.54
N ARG A 83 -14.00 -4.78 0.40
CA ARG A 83 -14.52 -4.42 -0.93
C ARG A 83 -15.55 -5.43 -1.45
N GLN A 84 -15.69 -6.62 -0.86
CA GLN A 84 -16.71 -7.61 -1.23
C GLN A 84 -17.73 -7.82 -0.09
N PRO A 85 -19.04 -7.63 -0.33
CA PRO A 85 -20.05 -8.04 0.64
C PRO A 85 -20.14 -9.57 0.67
N SER A 86 -19.57 -10.21 1.71
CA SER A 86 -19.80 -11.62 2.02
C SER A 86 -20.92 -11.79 3.05
N GLU A 87 -21.63 -12.93 3.01
CA GLU A 87 -22.68 -13.30 3.98
C GLU A 87 -22.11 -13.95 5.26
N GLU A 88 -20.83 -14.36 5.24
CA GLU A 88 -20.09 -14.90 6.38
C GLU A 88 -19.46 -13.77 7.21
N ASP A 89 -19.21 -14.02 8.50
CA ASP A 89 -18.53 -13.07 9.40
C ASP A 89 -17.15 -12.74 8.82
N PRO A 90 -16.96 -11.54 8.23
CA PRO A 90 -15.74 -11.20 7.51
C PRO A 90 -14.52 -11.16 8.42
N ASP A 91 -14.71 -11.11 9.74
CA ASP A 91 -13.61 -11.01 10.70
C ASP A 91 -12.90 -12.35 10.91
N GLU A 92 -13.58 -13.50 10.81
CA GLU A 92 -12.92 -14.81 10.93
C GLU A 92 -12.06 -15.13 9.70
N GLY A 93 -12.55 -14.85 8.49
CA GLY A 93 -11.76 -15.03 7.27
C GLY A 93 -10.50 -14.15 7.25
N VAL A 94 -10.58 -12.93 7.78
CA VAL A 94 -9.41 -12.05 7.91
C VAL A 94 -8.41 -12.61 8.93
N LYS A 95 -8.86 -13.14 10.08
CA LYS A 95 -7.97 -13.77 11.07
C LYS A 95 -7.18 -14.93 10.48
N ASP A 96 -7.82 -15.80 9.71
CA ASP A 96 -7.15 -16.91 9.05
C ASP A 96 -6.07 -16.41 8.07
N LEU A 97 -6.36 -15.35 7.31
CA LEU A 97 -5.38 -14.74 6.40
C LEU A 97 -4.21 -14.09 7.15
N VAL A 98 -4.46 -13.46 8.31
CA VAL A 98 -3.40 -12.93 9.18
C VAL A 98 -2.47 -14.06 9.62
N GLU A 99 -3.02 -15.17 10.12
CA GLU A 99 -2.23 -16.33 10.55
C GLU A 99 -1.43 -16.94 9.41
N ILE A 100 -2.04 -17.09 8.22
CA ILE A 100 -1.35 -17.59 7.03
C ILE A 100 -0.20 -16.66 6.63
N THR A 101 -0.41 -15.35 6.69
CA THR A 101 0.58 -14.36 6.29
C THR A 101 1.76 -14.34 7.25
N LEU A 102 1.49 -14.28 8.57
CA LEU A 102 2.53 -14.38 9.58
C LEU A 102 3.31 -15.69 9.43
N LYS A 103 2.64 -16.84 9.37
CA LYS A 103 3.32 -18.13 9.17
C LYS A 103 4.20 -18.19 7.92
N LYS A 104 3.86 -17.43 6.87
CA LYS A 104 4.60 -17.39 5.61
C LYS A 104 5.78 -16.41 5.64
N MET A 105 5.67 -15.31 6.38
CA MET A 105 6.61 -14.19 6.34
C MET A 105 7.47 -14.07 7.60
N ASP A 106 6.92 -14.37 8.78
CA ASP A 106 7.58 -14.33 10.09
C ASP A 106 8.59 -15.49 10.21
N ARG A 107 9.89 -15.19 10.04
CA ARG A 107 10.95 -16.23 10.01
C ARG A 107 11.50 -16.54 11.39
N ASP A 108 11.55 -15.56 12.28
CA ASP A 108 12.07 -15.75 13.63
C ASP A 108 10.99 -16.17 14.64
N HIS A 109 9.72 -16.17 14.21
CA HIS A 109 8.55 -16.61 14.95
C HIS A 109 8.29 -15.80 16.21
N ASP A 110 8.57 -14.50 16.16
CA ASP A 110 8.33 -13.57 17.26
C ASP A 110 6.88 -13.00 17.27
N GLY A 111 6.08 -13.34 16.26
CA GLY A 111 4.67 -12.96 16.13
C GLY A 111 4.44 -11.60 15.48
N LYS A 112 5.49 -10.97 14.94
CA LYS A 112 5.45 -9.72 14.18
C LYS A 112 6.39 -9.82 12.97
N LEU A 113 6.34 -8.84 12.07
CA LEU A 113 7.20 -8.85 10.89
C LEU A 113 8.20 -7.71 10.96
N SER A 114 9.48 -8.04 11.09
CA SER A 114 10.54 -7.07 10.88
C SER A 114 10.71 -6.74 9.39
N PHE A 115 11.42 -5.65 9.08
CA PHE A 115 11.79 -5.37 7.69
C PHE A 115 12.58 -6.52 7.06
N THR A 116 13.40 -7.23 7.84
CA THR A 116 14.21 -8.36 7.36
C THR A 116 13.33 -9.54 6.94
N ASP A 117 12.30 -9.85 7.74
CA ASP A 117 11.32 -10.90 7.43
C ASP A 117 10.56 -10.57 6.14
N TYR A 118 10.05 -9.35 6.08
CA TYR A 118 9.31 -8.84 4.94
C TYR A 118 10.16 -8.83 3.67
N GLU A 119 11.37 -8.24 3.70
CA GLU A 119 12.27 -8.18 2.55
C GLU A 119 12.58 -9.58 2.02
N ALA A 120 12.92 -10.51 2.92
CA ALA A 120 13.29 -11.85 2.52
C ALA A 120 12.10 -12.62 1.91
N ALA A 121 10.89 -12.46 2.48
CA ALA A 121 9.67 -13.02 1.93
C ALA A 121 9.32 -12.45 0.54
N VAL A 122 9.44 -11.13 0.34
CA VAL A 122 9.17 -10.49 -0.96
C VAL A 122 10.20 -10.87 -2.01
N ARG A 123 11.47 -11.01 -1.64
CA ARG A 123 12.51 -11.48 -2.58
C ARG A 123 12.27 -12.92 -3.05
N GLU A 124 11.76 -13.78 -2.19
CA GLU A 124 11.38 -15.15 -2.55
C GLU A 124 10.09 -15.19 -3.38
N GLN A 125 9.13 -14.35 -3.03
CA GLN A 125 7.83 -14.29 -3.69
C GLN A 125 7.43 -12.82 -3.93
N PRO A 126 7.75 -12.25 -5.10
CA PRO A 126 7.48 -10.83 -5.39
C PRO A 126 6.02 -10.40 -5.30
N LEU A 127 5.08 -11.35 -5.38
CA LEU A 127 3.64 -11.11 -5.18
C LEU A 127 3.29 -10.65 -3.75
N LEU A 128 4.18 -10.87 -2.77
CA LEU A 128 3.99 -10.45 -1.38
C LEU A 128 4.30 -8.97 -1.15
N LEU A 129 4.81 -8.25 -2.16
CA LEU A 129 5.13 -6.82 -2.03
C LEU A 129 3.93 -6.03 -1.50
N GLU A 130 2.73 -6.33 -2.00
CA GLU A 130 1.48 -5.68 -1.61
C GLU A 130 0.55 -6.65 -0.84
N ALA A 131 1.13 -7.57 -0.07
CA ALA A 131 0.41 -8.65 0.63
C ALA A 131 -0.73 -8.15 1.54
N PHE A 132 -0.56 -6.99 2.16
CA PHE A 132 -1.52 -6.41 3.09
C PHE A 132 -2.53 -5.46 2.42
N GLY A 133 -2.37 -5.23 1.12
CA GLY A 133 -3.20 -4.31 0.35
C GLY A 133 -2.38 -3.47 -0.62
N PRO A 134 -3.05 -2.86 -1.62
CA PRO A 134 -2.37 -2.03 -2.61
C PRO A 134 -1.79 -0.77 -1.96
N CYS A 135 -0.47 -0.58 -2.11
CA CYS A 135 0.31 0.58 -1.68
C CYS A 135 0.93 1.33 -2.87
N LEU A 136 0.96 0.71 -4.06
CA LEU A 136 1.57 1.24 -5.27
C LEU A 136 0.52 1.53 -6.36
N PRO A 137 0.81 2.46 -7.29
CA PRO A 137 -0.06 2.69 -8.43
C PRO A 137 -0.11 1.45 -9.33
N ASP A 138 -1.30 1.14 -9.83
CA ASP A 138 -1.43 0.06 -10.79
C ASP A 138 -0.68 0.41 -12.11
N PRO A 139 -0.20 -0.59 -12.86
CA PRO A 139 0.62 -0.35 -14.05
C PRO A 139 -0.09 0.46 -15.14
N LYS A 140 -1.42 0.46 -15.20
CA LYS A 140 -2.17 1.24 -16.17
C LYS A 140 -2.18 2.71 -15.77
N SER A 141 -2.53 3.02 -14.53
CA SER A 141 -2.48 4.39 -13.99
C SER A 141 -1.07 4.98 -14.07
N GLN A 142 -0.04 4.18 -13.79
CA GLN A 142 1.36 4.58 -13.93
C GLN A 142 1.69 4.99 -15.38
N LYS A 143 1.36 4.13 -16.37
CA LYS A 143 1.60 4.42 -17.79
C LYS A 143 0.83 5.65 -18.28
N GLU A 144 -0.43 5.78 -17.87
CA GLU A 144 -1.27 6.93 -18.25
C GLU A 144 -0.72 8.24 -17.67
N PHE A 145 -0.23 8.22 -16.43
CA PHE A 145 0.40 9.38 -15.79
C PHE A 145 1.71 9.74 -16.49
N GLU A 146 2.60 8.76 -16.73
CA GLU A 146 3.87 9.01 -17.40
C GLU A 146 3.67 9.58 -18.81
N ALA A 147 2.69 9.05 -19.55
CA ALA A 147 2.35 9.53 -20.89
C ALA A 147 1.74 10.95 -20.90
N GLN A 148 1.19 11.44 -19.79
CA GLN A 148 0.65 12.80 -19.71
C GLN A 148 1.70 13.80 -19.23
N VAL A 149 2.53 13.39 -18.26
CA VAL A 149 3.44 14.30 -17.55
C VAL A 149 4.81 14.37 -18.21
N PHE A 150 5.29 13.27 -18.80
CA PHE A 150 6.63 13.19 -19.39
C PHE A 150 6.62 13.12 -20.92
N LYS A 151 5.49 13.34 -21.58
CA LYS A 151 5.48 13.56 -23.03
C LYS A 151 6.37 14.75 -23.35
N ASP A 152 7.26 14.57 -24.33
CA ASP A 152 8.06 15.67 -24.84
C ASP A 152 7.11 16.72 -25.44
N PRO A 153 7.12 17.98 -24.99
CA PRO A 153 6.33 19.03 -25.63
C PRO A 153 6.71 19.25 -27.11
N ASN A 154 7.83 18.69 -27.58
CA ASN A 154 8.24 18.67 -28.98
C ASN A 154 7.81 17.41 -29.77
N GLU A 155 7.14 16.42 -29.15
CA GLU A 155 6.44 15.34 -29.87
C GLU A 155 5.09 15.81 -30.46
N VAL A 156 5.05 17.06 -30.93
CA VAL A 156 4.10 17.44 -31.97
C VAL A 156 4.78 17.13 -33.31
N SER A 157 4.61 15.90 -33.79
CA SER A 157 4.95 15.57 -35.17
C SER A 157 3.88 14.69 -35.80
N GLU A 158 3.15 15.34 -36.71
CA GLU A 158 2.67 14.80 -37.99
C GLU A 158 1.64 13.66 -37.94
N VAL A 159 0.35 14.04 -37.92
CA VAL A 159 -0.58 13.95 -39.09
C VAL A 159 -1.83 14.78 -38.87
#